data_AF-A0A4D6MD63-F1
#
_entry.id   AF-A0A4D6MD63-F1
#
_cell.length_a   1.000
_cell.length_b   1.000
_cell.length_c   1.000
_cell.angle_alpha   90.00
_cell.angle_beta   90.00
_cell.angle_gamma   90.00
#
_symmetry.space_group_name_H-M   'P 1'
#
loop_
_entity.id
_entity.type
_entity.pdbx_description
1 polymer ?
#
loop_
_entity_poly.entity_id
_entity_poly.type
_entity_poly.pdbx_seq_one_letter_code
_entity_poly.pdbx_strand_id
1 'polypeptide(L)'
;MRRERALFLLLLLLLLLHHICATKAHKKHVCPPSSCGKISNITYPFRLKGDPEKCGEKSYELGCENNVTVLYMNSEEFHVEAINYKNYTVRVVDPALQLGNCSSLPLSSLSRSNFSDTYSYNRTGSYQASLDPGIDGESLIFEHIVFLSCNHSVRENGKYVKTEEYVKWDSKGYAYAVVGDLKAEDIEVGCDIKLVAPTSFTTFNNHSYTSMHSSLAYGFQISWVQLACDNYCPHGFCYFDSSKQKLGCNFGIQGLVFTAAGNIF
;
A
#
# COMPACT_ATOMS: atom_id res chain seq x y z
N MET A 1 -16.80 50.09 -49.22
CA MET A 1 -17.99 49.63 -48.46
C MET A 1 -18.20 48.10 -48.39
N ARG A 2 -18.50 47.36 -49.47
CA ARG A 2 -18.85 45.90 -49.35
C ARG A 2 -17.65 45.00 -48.98
N ARG A 3 -16.47 45.31 -49.52
CA ARG A 3 -15.20 44.61 -49.26
C ARG A 3 -14.64 44.88 -47.85
N GLU A 4 -14.81 46.10 -47.34
CA GLU A 4 -14.39 46.46 -45.98
C GLU A 4 -15.26 45.80 -44.92
N ARG A 5 -16.58 45.69 -45.16
CA ARG A 5 -17.49 44.93 -44.28
C ARG A 5 -17.14 43.44 -44.23
N ALA A 6 -16.74 42.84 -45.35
CA ALA A 6 -16.30 41.45 -45.39
C ALA A 6 -14.99 41.23 -44.61
N LEU A 7 -14.03 42.16 -44.72
CA LEU A 7 -12.78 42.11 -43.96
C LEU A 7 -13.02 42.29 -42.45
N PHE A 8 -13.94 43.16 -42.06
CA PHE A 8 -14.30 43.37 -40.66
C PHE A 8 -14.97 42.13 -40.05
N LEU A 9 -15.84 41.46 -40.80
CA LEU A 9 -16.48 40.20 -40.39
C LEU A 9 -15.47 39.05 -40.29
N LEU A 10 -14.50 38.98 -41.21
CA LEU A 10 -13.42 37.98 -41.15
C LEU A 10 -12.53 38.18 -39.92
N LEU A 11 -12.20 39.44 -39.60
CA LEU A 11 -11.41 39.80 -38.42
C LEU A 11 -12.15 39.45 -37.12
N LEU A 12 -13.45 39.74 -37.04
CA LEU A 12 -14.32 39.36 -35.92
C LEU A 12 -14.38 37.83 -35.75
N LEU A 13 -14.49 37.08 -36.84
CA LEU A 13 -14.51 35.61 -36.82
C LEU A 13 -13.17 35.05 -36.32
N LEU A 14 -12.05 35.61 -36.77
CA LEU A 14 -10.70 35.22 -36.34
C LEU A 14 -10.46 35.54 -34.86
N LEU A 15 -10.97 36.68 -34.37
CA LEU A 15 -10.93 37.06 -32.95
C LEU A 15 -11.81 36.14 -32.09
N LEU A 16 -13.00 35.77 -32.57
CA LEU A 16 -13.89 34.80 -31.91
C LEU A 16 -13.25 33.40 -31.86
N LEU A 17 -12.63 32.93 -32.94
CA LEU A 17 -11.88 31.67 -32.96
C LEU A 17 -10.67 31.72 -32.01
N HIS A 18 -9.94 32.83 -31.95
CA HIS A 18 -8.85 33.02 -30.98
C HIS A 18 -9.37 32.99 -29.55
N HIS A 19 -10.52 33.59 -29.25
CA HIS A 19 -11.11 33.55 -27.91
C HIS A 19 -11.59 32.15 -27.51
N ILE A 20 -12.16 31.39 -28.45
CA ILE A 20 -12.56 29.99 -28.20
C ILE A 20 -11.32 29.09 -28.01
N CYS A 21 -10.23 29.36 -28.74
CA CYS A 21 -8.98 28.61 -28.59
C CYS A 21 -8.22 28.98 -27.31
N ALA A 22 -8.26 30.25 -26.90
CA ALA A 22 -7.65 30.73 -25.65
C ALA A 22 -8.43 30.32 -24.40
N THR A 23 -9.75 30.11 -24.50
CA THR A 23 -10.58 29.59 -23.39
C THR A 23 -10.53 28.08 -23.23
N LYS A 24 -9.91 27.36 -24.19
CA LYS A 24 -9.37 26.00 -23.97
C LYS A 24 -8.02 26.00 -23.27
N ALA A 25 -7.62 27.11 -22.63
CA ALA A 25 -6.67 27.04 -21.53
C ALA A 25 -7.23 26.03 -20.53
N HIS A 26 -6.58 24.86 -20.44
CA HIS A 26 -6.90 23.78 -19.52
C HIS A 26 -7.28 24.42 -18.18
N LYS A 27 -8.57 24.39 -17.81
CA LYS A 27 -8.94 24.55 -16.40
C LYS A 27 -8.16 23.43 -15.72
N LYS A 28 -7.02 23.75 -15.08
CA LYS A 28 -6.30 22.83 -14.22
C LYS A 28 -7.38 22.30 -13.29
N HIS A 29 -7.79 21.07 -13.51
CA HIS A 29 -8.83 20.48 -12.70
C HIS A 29 -8.23 20.34 -11.32
N VAL A 30 -8.66 21.23 -10.42
CA VAL A 30 -8.25 21.18 -9.03
C VAL A 30 -8.91 19.93 -8.48
N CYS A 31 -8.08 19.00 -7.99
CA CYS A 31 -8.51 17.85 -7.22
C CYS A 31 -8.35 18.23 -5.74
N PRO A 32 -9.37 18.85 -5.13
CA PRO A 32 -9.30 19.15 -3.70
C PRO A 32 -9.18 17.82 -2.93
N PRO A 33 -8.51 17.82 -1.77
CA PRO A 33 -8.46 16.64 -0.92
C PRO A 33 -9.86 16.20 -0.48
N SER A 34 -10.09 14.89 -0.52
CA SER A 34 -11.27 14.24 0.05
C SER A 34 -11.01 13.82 1.50
N SER A 35 -12.07 13.46 2.23
CA SER A 35 -11.97 12.98 3.61
C SER A 35 -13.05 11.95 3.94
N CYS A 36 -12.72 11.02 4.82
CA CYS A 36 -13.65 10.03 5.36
C CYS A 36 -13.18 9.55 6.74
N GLY A 37 -14.03 9.66 7.76
CA GLY A 37 -13.67 9.25 9.12
C GLY A 37 -12.44 9.98 9.65
N LYS A 38 -11.47 9.20 10.14
CA LYS A 38 -10.18 9.71 10.64
C LYS A 38 -9.20 10.15 9.55
N ILE A 39 -9.45 9.79 8.29
CA ILE A 39 -8.57 10.16 7.17
C ILE A 39 -9.08 11.47 6.57
N SER A 40 -8.42 12.57 6.92
CA SER A 40 -8.85 13.92 6.54
C SER A 40 -8.22 14.46 5.25
N ASN A 41 -7.20 13.77 4.73
CA ASN A 41 -6.42 14.23 3.58
C ASN A 41 -6.19 13.08 2.59
N ILE A 42 -7.22 12.79 1.79
CA ILE A 42 -7.18 11.80 0.70
C ILE A 42 -6.89 12.57 -0.59
N THR A 43 -5.71 12.37 -1.15
CA THR A 43 -5.23 12.98 -2.39
C THR A 43 -4.58 11.94 -3.26
N TYR A 44 -4.26 12.32 -4.51
CA TYR A 44 -3.53 11.47 -5.45
C TYR A 44 -2.34 10.75 -4.76
N PRO A 45 -2.19 9.43 -4.93
CA PRO A 45 -2.92 8.58 -5.89
C PRO A 45 -4.29 8.08 -5.41
N PHE A 46 -4.61 8.25 -4.13
CA PHE A 46 -5.88 7.80 -3.58
C PHE A 46 -7.03 8.71 -3.98
N ARG A 47 -8.21 8.11 -4.11
CA ARG A 47 -9.48 8.81 -4.28
C ARG A 47 -10.59 8.02 -3.61
N LEU A 48 -11.65 8.68 -3.15
CA LEU A 48 -12.84 7.98 -2.68
C LEU A 48 -13.69 7.51 -3.86
N LYS A 49 -14.45 6.43 -3.65
CA LYS A 49 -15.51 6.02 -4.58
C LYS A 49 -16.51 7.17 -4.76
N GLY A 50 -16.62 7.67 -5.98
CA GLY A 50 -17.43 8.84 -6.33
C GLY A 50 -16.63 10.11 -6.63
N ASP A 51 -15.34 10.16 -6.25
CA ASP A 51 -14.44 11.22 -6.68
C ASP A 51 -14.19 11.14 -8.19
N PRO A 52 -13.96 12.28 -8.88
CA PRO A 52 -13.65 12.28 -10.30
C PRO A 52 -12.48 11.37 -10.65
N GLU A 53 -12.59 10.57 -11.72
CA GLU A 53 -11.56 9.59 -12.11
C GLU A 53 -10.18 10.20 -12.33
N LYS A 54 -10.11 11.47 -12.77
CA LYS A 54 -8.85 12.19 -12.96
C LYS A 54 -8.13 12.60 -11.66
N CYS A 55 -8.73 12.38 -10.49
CA CYS A 55 -8.21 12.83 -9.20
C CYS A 55 -7.51 11.74 -8.38
N GLY A 56 -7.47 10.52 -8.89
CA GLY A 56 -6.74 9.41 -8.29
C GLY A 56 -6.67 8.24 -9.25
N GLU A 57 -5.92 7.23 -8.89
CA GLU A 57 -5.75 6.03 -9.69
C GLU A 57 -6.85 5.01 -9.38
N LYS A 58 -7.31 4.30 -10.41
CA LYS A 58 -8.35 3.27 -10.26
C LYS A 58 -7.95 2.18 -9.25
N SER A 59 -6.67 1.81 -9.23
CA SER A 59 -6.13 0.78 -8.37
C SER A 59 -5.88 1.21 -6.92
N TYR A 60 -6.11 2.49 -6.61
CA TYR A 60 -5.96 3.10 -5.29
C TYR A 60 -7.28 3.77 -4.83
N GLU A 61 -8.40 3.34 -5.41
CA GLU A 61 -9.73 3.78 -4.99
C GLU A 61 -10.06 3.24 -3.59
N LEU A 62 -10.55 4.12 -2.72
CA LEU A 62 -10.93 3.83 -1.35
C LEU A 62 -12.46 3.89 -1.19
N GLY A 63 -12.99 2.98 -0.36
CA GLY A 63 -14.36 3.06 0.14
C GLY A 63 -14.47 4.06 1.30
N CYS A 64 -15.71 4.53 1.53
CA CYS A 64 -16.08 5.24 2.75
C CYS A 64 -17.38 4.64 3.28
N GLU A 65 -17.26 3.73 4.25
CA GLU A 65 -18.39 2.97 4.79
C GLU A 65 -18.61 3.34 6.25
N ASN A 66 -19.81 3.79 6.62
CA ASN A 66 -20.14 4.17 8.00
C ASN A 66 -19.10 5.12 8.65
N ASN A 67 -18.59 6.08 7.86
CA ASN A 67 -17.54 7.02 8.28
C ASN A 67 -16.19 6.34 8.60
N VAL A 68 -15.90 5.21 7.97
CA VAL A 68 -14.61 4.49 8.00
C VAL A 68 -14.04 4.44 6.59
N THR A 69 -12.77 4.82 6.43
CA THR A 69 -12.07 4.69 5.14
C THR A 69 -11.66 3.24 4.96
N VAL A 70 -12.03 2.66 3.81
CA VAL A 70 -11.86 1.24 3.52
C VAL A 70 -10.94 1.07 2.31
N LEU A 71 -9.99 0.14 2.41
CA LEU A 71 -9.14 -0.30 1.31
C LEU A 71 -9.52 -1.74 0.96
N TYR A 72 -9.80 -2.00 -0.32
CA TYR A 72 -10.08 -3.34 -0.80
C TYR A 72 -8.85 -3.91 -1.48
N MET A 73 -8.39 -5.07 -1.02
CA MET A 73 -7.24 -5.76 -1.61
C MET A 73 -7.51 -7.25 -1.71
N ASN A 74 -7.24 -7.86 -2.86
CA ASN A 74 -7.42 -9.30 -3.06
C ASN A 74 -8.84 -9.82 -2.73
N SER A 75 -9.85 -8.97 -2.91
CA SER A 75 -11.26 -9.22 -2.52
C SER A 75 -11.53 -9.22 -1.01
N GLU A 76 -10.57 -8.73 -0.22
CA GLU A 76 -10.66 -8.57 1.22
C GLU A 76 -10.74 -7.08 1.58
N GLU A 77 -11.31 -6.81 2.76
CA GLU A 77 -11.56 -5.48 3.26
C GLU A 77 -10.60 -5.14 4.40
N PHE A 78 -9.98 -3.96 4.34
CA PHE A 78 -9.16 -3.44 5.43
C PHE A 78 -9.56 -2.01 5.79
N HIS A 79 -9.56 -1.71 7.09
CA HIS A 79 -9.75 -0.35 7.55
C HIS A 79 -8.43 0.43 7.42
N VAL A 80 -8.50 1.61 6.81
CA VAL A 80 -7.33 2.48 6.66
C VAL A 80 -7.09 3.24 7.96
N GLU A 81 -5.92 3.01 8.56
CA GLU A 81 -5.48 3.64 9.80
C GLU A 81 -4.74 4.96 9.57
N ALA A 82 -3.90 5.01 8.53
CA ALA A 82 -3.13 6.21 8.17
C ALA A 82 -2.64 6.13 6.72
N ILE A 83 -2.53 7.29 6.07
CA ILE A 83 -1.88 7.44 4.75
C ILE A 83 -0.66 8.34 4.94
N ASN A 84 0.53 7.86 4.56
CA ASN A 84 1.77 8.60 4.62
C ASN A 84 2.32 8.87 3.22
N TYR A 85 2.09 10.09 2.72
CA TYR A 85 2.58 10.53 1.41
C TYR A 85 4.08 10.78 1.33
N LYS A 86 4.79 10.93 2.46
CA LYS A 86 6.26 11.11 2.46
C LYS A 86 7.00 9.79 2.26
N ASN A 87 6.47 8.73 2.87
CA ASN A 87 7.06 7.39 2.81
C ASN A 87 6.34 6.47 1.81
N TYR A 88 5.29 6.97 1.16
CA TYR A 88 4.48 6.21 0.22
C TYR A 88 3.90 4.92 0.84
N THR A 89 3.41 5.00 2.10
CA THR A 89 2.83 3.85 2.83
C THR A 89 1.45 4.12 3.38
N VAL A 90 0.57 3.11 3.32
CA VAL A 90 -0.77 3.15 3.94
C VAL A 90 -0.74 2.08 5.00
N ARG A 91 -1.10 2.48 6.22
CA ARG A 91 -1.30 1.54 7.32
C ARG A 91 -2.75 1.13 7.33
N VAL A 92 -2.98 -0.18 7.32
CA VAL A 92 -4.30 -0.78 7.36
C VAL A 92 -4.40 -1.80 8.49
N VAL A 93 -5.61 -2.08 8.93
CA VAL A 93 -5.89 -3.10 9.94
C VAL A 93 -7.03 -3.99 9.46
N ASP A 94 -6.96 -5.28 9.77
CA ASP A 94 -8.06 -6.20 9.54
C ASP A 94 -9.26 -5.80 10.42
N PRO A 95 -10.47 -5.66 9.86
CA PRO A 95 -11.63 -5.15 10.58
C PRO A 95 -12.09 -6.06 11.74
N ALA A 96 -11.70 -7.34 11.76
CA ALA A 96 -12.03 -8.23 12.88
C ALA A 96 -11.15 -8.02 14.11
N LEU A 97 -9.97 -7.41 13.97
CA LEU A 97 -9.05 -7.18 15.07
C LEU A 97 -9.54 -6.06 16.00
N GLN A 98 -9.63 -6.37 17.29
CA GLN A 98 -10.10 -5.44 18.32
C GLN A 98 -9.06 -5.30 19.42
N LEU A 99 -8.51 -4.11 19.59
CA LEU A 99 -7.51 -3.82 20.62
C LEU A 99 -8.05 -4.23 22.01
N GLY A 100 -7.27 -5.03 22.73
CA GLY A 100 -7.63 -5.54 24.06
C GLY A 100 -8.47 -6.83 24.05
N ASN A 101 -9.07 -7.21 22.93
CA ASN A 101 -9.73 -8.50 22.76
C ASN A 101 -8.78 -9.50 22.09
N CYS A 102 -7.92 -10.14 22.87
CA CYS A 102 -6.90 -11.07 22.38
C CYS A 102 -7.47 -12.32 21.68
N SER A 103 -8.78 -12.58 21.80
CA SER A 103 -9.48 -13.65 21.06
C SER A 103 -9.88 -13.24 19.64
N SER A 104 -9.84 -11.95 19.31
CA SER A 104 -10.08 -11.49 17.95
C SER A 104 -8.92 -11.89 17.04
N LEU A 105 -9.25 -12.48 15.89
CA LEU A 105 -8.29 -12.92 14.88
C LEU A 105 -8.61 -12.23 13.56
N PRO A 106 -7.58 -11.99 12.73
CA PRO A 106 -7.78 -11.55 11.35
C PRO A 106 -8.74 -12.48 10.58
N LEU A 107 -9.56 -11.91 9.71
CA LEU A 107 -10.41 -12.67 8.78
C LEU A 107 -9.57 -13.31 7.67
N SER A 108 -8.46 -12.66 7.33
CA SER A 108 -7.66 -13.00 6.17
C SER A 108 -6.27 -13.49 6.55
N SER A 109 -5.82 -14.54 5.87
CA SER A 109 -4.43 -15.01 5.98
C SER A 109 -3.58 -14.33 4.93
N LEU A 110 -2.75 -13.37 5.36
CA LEU A 110 -1.87 -12.60 4.49
C LEU A 110 -0.41 -12.82 4.84
N SER A 111 0.38 -13.14 3.83
CA SER A 111 1.82 -13.30 3.92
C SER A 111 2.53 -12.37 2.93
N ARG A 112 3.86 -12.38 2.94
CA ARG A 112 4.69 -11.62 1.99
C ARG A 112 4.29 -11.85 0.53
N SER A 113 3.92 -13.08 0.17
CA SER A 113 3.58 -13.46 -1.22
C SER A 113 2.34 -12.75 -1.76
N ASN A 114 1.46 -12.23 -0.89
CA ASN A 114 0.30 -11.45 -1.30
C ASN A 114 0.68 -10.05 -1.85
N PHE A 115 1.91 -9.58 -1.59
CA PHE A 115 2.38 -8.23 -1.93
C PHE A 115 3.69 -8.22 -2.72
N SER A 116 4.36 -9.35 -2.80
CA SER A 116 5.62 -9.51 -3.52
C SER A 116 5.67 -10.90 -4.10
N ASP A 117 5.68 -11.01 -5.43
CA ASP A 117 6.10 -12.24 -6.07
C ASP A 117 7.62 -12.36 -5.92
N THR A 118 8.10 -13.44 -5.32
CA THR A 118 9.53 -13.70 -5.11
C THR A 118 10.24 -14.11 -6.41
N TYR A 119 9.48 -14.49 -7.45
CA TYR A 119 10.01 -15.01 -8.70
C TYR A 119 9.79 -14.09 -9.90
N SER A 120 9.06 -12.97 -9.72
CA SER A 120 8.75 -12.02 -10.80
C SER A 120 9.36 -10.65 -10.51
N TYR A 121 10.33 -10.26 -11.34
CA TYR A 121 10.81 -8.87 -11.42
C TYR A 121 9.71 -7.88 -11.83
N ASN A 122 8.60 -8.36 -12.42
CA ASN A 122 7.44 -7.55 -12.73
C ASN A 122 6.54 -7.49 -11.49
N ARG A 123 6.74 -6.45 -10.66
CA ARG A 123 5.85 -6.14 -9.53
C ARG A 123 4.50 -5.65 -10.06
N THR A 124 3.57 -6.56 -10.30
CA THR A 124 2.26 -6.24 -10.90
C THR A 124 1.21 -5.76 -9.89
N GLY A 125 1.52 -5.77 -8.59
CA GLY A 125 0.61 -5.32 -7.52
C GLY A 125 0.68 -3.82 -7.28
N SER A 126 -0.47 -3.19 -7.07
CA SER A 126 -0.58 -1.77 -6.66
C SER A 126 0.10 -1.48 -5.31
N TYR A 127 0.19 -2.50 -4.46
CA TYR A 127 0.75 -2.40 -3.13
C TYR A 127 1.88 -3.41 -2.95
N GLN A 128 2.92 -3.00 -2.23
CA GLN A 128 4.16 -3.77 -2.04
C GLN A 128 4.53 -3.88 -0.56
N ALA A 129 5.23 -4.97 -0.22
CA ALA A 129 5.74 -5.19 1.13
C ALA A 129 7.08 -4.51 1.42
N SER A 130 7.69 -3.83 0.44
CA SER A 130 8.99 -3.15 0.57
C SER A 130 8.93 -1.73 0.02
N LEU A 131 9.87 -0.89 0.48
CA LEU A 131 10.08 0.48 -0.02
C LEU A 131 11.13 0.56 -1.12
N ASP A 132 11.85 -0.54 -1.41
CA ASP A 132 12.91 -0.54 -2.42
C ASP A 132 12.40 -1.22 -3.71
N PRO A 133 12.01 -0.43 -4.74
CA PRO A 133 11.59 -0.94 -6.03
C PRO A 133 12.83 -1.30 -6.86
N GLY A 134 13.52 -2.39 -6.49
CA GLY A 134 14.63 -2.89 -7.30
C GLY A 134 15.65 -3.79 -6.63
N ILE A 135 15.62 -3.91 -5.30
CA ILE A 135 16.39 -4.93 -4.58
C ILE A 135 15.41 -5.95 -4.03
N ASP A 136 15.50 -7.18 -4.54
CA ASP A 136 14.72 -8.29 -4.03
C ASP A 136 15.22 -8.68 -2.63
N GLY A 137 14.37 -8.52 -1.62
CA GLY A 137 14.31 -9.51 -0.53
C GLY A 137 14.74 -9.12 0.89
N GLU A 138 15.35 -7.97 1.18
CA GLU A 138 15.92 -7.76 2.54
C GLU A 138 15.21 -6.77 3.47
N SER A 139 14.39 -5.83 2.99
CA SER A 139 13.74 -4.86 3.88
C SER A 139 12.23 -4.80 3.66
N LEU A 140 11.51 -5.60 4.45
CA LEU A 140 10.05 -5.49 4.56
C LEU A 140 9.67 -4.30 5.46
N ILE A 141 8.52 -3.70 5.19
CA ILE A 141 7.91 -2.67 6.06
C ILE A 141 6.95 -3.23 7.10
N PHE A 142 6.80 -4.56 7.12
CA PHE A 142 6.02 -5.27 8.11
C PHE A 142 6.66 -6.63 8.41
N GLU A 143 6.41 -7.10 9.63
CA GLU A 143 6.67 -8.45 10.09
C GLU A 143 5.40 -9.29 10.00
N HIS A 144 5.51 -10.59 10.24
CA HIS A 144 4.38 -11.51 10.25
C HIS A 144 4.25 -12.20 11.61
N ILE A 145 3.03 -12.52 12.00
CA ILE A 145 2.74 -13.44 13.09
C ILE A 145 2.07 -14.67 12.49
N VAL A 146 2.68 -15.82 12.71
CA VAL A 146 2.18 -17.12 12.25
C VAL A 146 1.48 -17.81 13.41
N PHE A 147 0.21 -18.14 13.22
CA PHE A 147 -0.56 -18.93 14.17
C PHE A 147 -0.52 -20.40 13.78
N LEU A 148 -0.20 -21.25 14.76
CA LEU A 148 -0.09 -22.69 14.59
C LEU A 148 -1.05 -23.41 15.53
N SER A 149 -1.52 -24.57 15.08
CA SER A 149 -2.16 -25.55 15.95
C SER A 149 -1.36 -26.84 15.94
N CYS A 150 -1.03 -27.35 17.13
CA CYS A 150 -0.23 -28.55 17.31
C CYS A 150 -1.03 -29.64 18.03
N ASN A 151 -0.78 -30.90 17.68
CA ASN A 151 -1.38 -32.06 18.34
C ASN A 151 -0.69 -32.44 19.67
N HIS A 152 0.42 -31.78 20.01
CA HIS A 152 1.21 -31.99 21.23
C HIS A 152 1.77 -30.66 21.72
N SER A 153 2.18 -30.61 22.99
CA SER A 153 2.82 -29.41 23.55
C SER A 153 4.23 -29.26 22.98
N VAL A 154 4.50 -28.14 22.32
CA VAL A 154 5.87 -27.74 21.97
C VAL A 154 6.61 -27.37 23.26
N ARG A 155 7.71 -28.07 23.54
CA ARG A 155 8.58 -27.82 24.69
C ARG A 155 9.93 -27.31 24.19
N GLU A 156 10.55 -26.42 24.95
CA GLU A 156 11.94 -25.97 24.73
C GLU A 156 12.21 -25.19 23.43
N ASN A 157 11.18 -24.85 22.64
CA ASN A 157 11.30 -23.95 21.51
C ASN A 157 10.86 -22.52 21.87
N GLY A 158 11.83 -21.64 22.11
CA GLY A 158 11.59 -20.25 22.51
C GLY A 158 10.87 -19.37 21.47
N LYS A 159 10.71 -19.84 20.23
CA LYS A 159 9.96 -19.14 19.17
C LYS A 159 8.44 -19.27 19.35
N TYR A 160 7.97 -20.34 19.99
CA TYR A 160 6.55 -20.67 20.10
C TYR A 160 5.93 -20.03 21.34
N VAL A 161 5.12 -18.99 21.12
CA VAL A 161 4.37 -18.33 22.19
C VAL A 161 3.00 -18.98 22.32
N LYS A 162 2.69 -19.50 23.50
CA LYS A 162 1.37 -20.07 23.80
C LYS A 162 0.28 -18.99 23.69
N THR A 163 -0.82 -19.33 23.02
CA THR A 163 -2.02 -18.47 22.92
C THR A 163 -3.18 -19.01 23.77
N GLU A 164 -2.90 -19.99 24.65
CA GLU A 164 -3.78 -21.03 25.19
C GLU A 164 -5.04 -20.52 25.96
N GLU A 165 -5.16 -19.22 26.23
CA GLU A 165 -6.35 -18.60 26.84
C GLU A 165 -7.28 -17.92 25.83
N TYR A 166 -6.78 -17.52 24.66
CA TYR A 166 -7.49 -16.62 23.76
C TYR A 166 -7.87 -17.25 22.43
N VAL A 167 -7.01 -18.12 21.89
CA VAL A 167 -7.15 -18.72 20.57
C VAL A 167 -7.24 -20.23 20.71
N LYS A 168 -8.32 -20.83 20.18
CA LYS A 168 -8.54 -22.28 20.16
C LYS A 168 -9.11 -22.67 18.81
N TRP A 169 -8.31 -23.37 18.01
CA TRP A 169 -8.72 -23.92 16.72
C TRP A 169 -9.44 -25.26 16.90
N ASP A 170 -8.85 -26.13 17.72
CA ASP A 170 -9.35 -27.47 18.02
C ASP A 170 -9.59 -27.63 19.53
N SER A 171 -10.62 -28.38 19.92
CA SER A 171 -10.99 -28.56 21.33
C SER A 171 -9.93 -29.26 22.19
N LYS A 172 -8.95 -29.92 21.56
CA LYS A 172 -7.86 -30.67 22.21
C LYS A 172 -6.47 -30.28 21.73
N GLY A 173 -6.35 -29.31 20.82
CA GLY A 173 -5.09 -28.88 20.24
C GLY A 173 -4.39 -27.81 21.08
N TYR A 174 -3.08 -27.67 20.89
CA TYR A 174 -2.27 -26.59 21.45
C TYR A 174 -2.18 -25.47 20.42
N ALA A 175 -2.39 -24.22 20.84
CA ALA A 175 -2.37 -23.07 19.96
C ALA A 175 -1.17 -22.17 20.28
N TYR A 176 -0.44 -21.81 19.23
CA TYR A 176 0.79 -21.04 19.32
C TYR A 176 0.78 -19.89 18.32
N ALA A 177 1.55 -18.85 18.63
CA ALA A 177 1.89 -17.77 17.73
C ALA A 177 3.42 -17.64 17.68
N VAL A 178 3.95 -17.40 16.49
CA VAL A 178 5.38 -17.19 16.23
C VAL A 178 5.56 -15.90 15.46
N VAL A 179 6.56 -15.10 15.80
CA VAL A 179 6.91 -13.86 15.08
C VAL A 179 7.95 -14.15 14.01
N GLY A 180 7.78 -13.51 12.85
CA GLY A 180 8.73 -13.51 11.75
C GLY A 180 8.59 -14.73 10.84
N ASP A 181 9.63 -14.93 10.02
CA ASP A 181 9.67 -16.03 9.08
C ASP A 181 9.90 -17.37 9.80
N LEU A 182 9.01 -18.33 9.55
CA LEU A 182 9.16 -19.72 9.93
C LEU A 182 9.73 -20.51 8.74
N LYS A 183 10.96 -21.01 8.88
CA LYS A 183 11.49 -21.98 7.92
C LYS A 183 10.83 -23.33 8.12
N ALA A 184 10.84 -24.18 7.10
CA ALA A 184 10.31 -25.53 7.22
C ALA A 184 10.99 -26.34 8.35
N GLU A 185 12.27 -26.09 8.61
CA GLU A 185 13.04 -26.68 9.73
C GLU A 185 12.59 -26.20 11.12
N ASP A 186 11.94 -25.03 11.21
CA ASP A 186 11.45 -24.45 12.47
C ASP A 186 10.03 -24.94 12.83
N ILE A 187 9.34 -25.61 11.90
CA ILE A 187 7.97 -26.11 12.11
C ILE A 187 8.05 -27.46 12.84
N GLU A 188 7.54 -27.49 14.05
CA GLU A 188 7.51 -28.71 14.87
C GLU A 188 6.58 -29.77 14.27
N VAL A 189 6.99 -31.05 14.35
CA VAL A 189 6.26 -32.16 13.73
C VAL A 189 4.88 -32.33 14.37
N GLY A 190 3.82 -32.22 13.59
CA GLY A 190 2.44 -32.29 14.10
C GLY A 190 1.85 -30.93 14.45
N CYS A 191 2.49 -29.83 14.03
CA CYS A 191 1.93 -28.49 13.99
C CYS A 191 1.51 -28.10 12.57
N ASP A 192 0.32 -27.52 12.45
CA ASP A 192 -0.23 -26.97 11.21
C ASP A 192 -0.33 -25.45 11.30
N ILE A 193 0.09 -24.75 10.24
CA ILE A 193 -0.14 -23.31 10.10
C ILE A 193 -1.64 -23.09 9.86
N LYS A 194 -2.25 -22.24 10.69
CA LYS A 194 -3.68 -21.89 10.59
C LYS A 194 -3.90 -20.51 10.00
N LEU A 195 -3.02 -19.56 10.31
CA LEU A 195 -3.17 -18.16 9.90
C LEU A 195 -1.80 -17.47 9.85
N VAL A 196 -1.60 -16.58 8.89
CA VAL A 196 -0.48 -15.64 8.86
C VAL A 196 -1.04 -14.22 8.86
N ALA A 197 -0.53 -13.37 9.73
CA ALA A 197 -1.06 -12.03 9.94
C ALA A 197 0.08 -10.99 9.97
N PRO A 198 0.06 -9.98 9.09
CA PRO A 198 1.10 -8.96 9.06
C PRO A 198 0.94 -7.92 10.18
N THR A 199 2.05 -7.34 10.64
CA THR A 199 2.12 -6.26 11.63
C THR A 199 3.30 -5.33 11.35
N SER A 200 3.10 -4.01 11.40
CA SER A 200 4.20 -3.04 11.24
C SER A 200 4.71 -2.46 12.55
N PHE A 201 4.18 -2.91 13.68
CA PHE A 201 4.74 -2.57 14.96
C PHE A 201 5.79 -3.63 15.28
N THR A 202 7.09 -3.28 15.25
CA THR A 202 8.20 -4.24 15.40
C THR A 202 8.86 -4.21 16.78
N THR A 203 8.52 -3.25 17.63
CA THR A 203 9.12 -3.04 18.96
C THR A 203 8.30 -3.69 20.09
N PHE A 204 7.51 -4.73 19.79
CA PHE A 204 6.70 -5.42 20.80
C PHE A 204 7.47 -6.59 21.45
N ASN A 205 7.03 -7.00 22.63
CA ASN A 205 7.58 -8.18 23.29
C ASN A 205 7.09 -9.45 22.55
N ASN A 206 7.96 -10.04 21.74
CA ASN A 206 7.69 -11.25 20.97
C ASN A 206 7.55 -12.52 21.82
N HIS A 207 7.67 -12.44 23.15
CA HIS A 207 7.40 -13.54 24.08
C HIS A 207 6.00 -13.47 24.73
N SER A 208 5.21 -12.44 24.41
CA SER A 208 3.87 -12.24 24.98
C SER A 208 2.82 -12.17 23.88
N TYR A 209 1.86 -13.10 23.89
CA TYR A 209 0.78 -13.11 22.92
C TYR A 209 -0.06 -11.83 22.98
N THR A 210 -0.32 -11.26 24.16
CA THR A 210 -1.04 -9.98 24.28
C THR A 210 -0.29 -8.83 23.61
N SER A 211 1.05 -8.83 23.69
CA SER A 211 1.87 -7.84 23.00
C SER A 211 1.87 -8.04 21.48
N MET A 212 1.89 -9.30 21.02
CA MET A 212 1.72 -9.68 19.62
C MET A 212 0.35 -9.27 19.09
N HIS A 213 -0.71 -9.53 19.84
CA HIS A 213 -2.08 -9.17 19.45
C HIS A 213 -2.27 -7.65 19.36
N SER A 214 -1.71 -6.90 20.31
CA SER A 214 -1.71 -5.43 20.25
C SER A 214 -0.99 -4.90 19.01
N SER A 215 0.05 -5.59 18.56
CA SER A 215 0.76 -5.26 17.32
C SER A 215 -0.11 -5.54 16.09
N LEU A 216 -0.86 -6.65 16.07
CA LEU A 216 -1.85 -6.94 15.03
C LEU A 216 -2.94 -5.86 14.98
N ALA A 217 -3.51 -5.48 16.13
CA ALA A 217 -4.54 -4.44 16.22
C ALA A 217 -4.02 -3.03 15.83
N TYR A 218 -2.71 -2.79 15.90
CA TYR A 218 -2.10 -1.58 15.33
C TYR A 218 -2.09 -1.60 13.79
N GLY A 219 -2.10 -2.78 13.19
CA GLY A 219 -2.13 -3.00 11.76
C GLY A 219 -0.74 -3.05 11.11
N PHE A 220 -0.75 -3.06 9.78
CA PHE A 220 0.45 -3.20 8.96
C PHE A 220 0.48 -2.18 7.82
N GLN A 221 1.68 -1.84 7.38
CA GLN A 221 1.95 -0.91 6.31
C GLN A 221 2.14 -1.65 5.01
N ILE A 222 1.63 -1.08 3.93
CA ILE A 222 1.85 -1.50 2.55
C ILE A 222 2.25 -0.27 1.74
N SER A 223 3.10 -0.46 0.75
CA SER A 223 3.68 0.66 0.00
C SER A 223 3.08 0.81 -1.39
N TRP A 224 2.89 2.05 -1.84
CA TRP A 224 2.63 2.40 -3.23
C TRP A 224 3.81 3.13 -3.89
N VAL A 225 5.01 2.96 -3.34
CA VAL A 225 6.23 3.64 -3.80
C VAL A 225 6.50 3.39 -5.29
N GLN A 226 6.11 2.23 -5.82
CA GLN A 226 6.26 1.90 -7.23
C GLN A 226 5.52 2.88 -8.14
N LEU A 227 4.24 3.17 -7.87
CA LEU A 227 3.50 4.16 -8.65
C LEU A 227 4.17 5.54 -8.58
N ALA A 228 4.64 5.92 -7.39
CA ALA A 228 5.35 7.18 -7.22
C ALA A 228 6.65 7.20 -8.02
N CYS A 229 7.36 6.07 -8.08
CA CYS A 229 8.57 5.86 -8.85
C CYS A 229 8.33 5.88 -10.36
N ASP A 230 7.29 5.20 -10.85
CA ASP A 230 6.93 5.16 -12.28
C ASP A 230 6.61 6.58 -12.79
N ASN A 231 5.95 7.38 -11.95
CA ASN A 231 5.66 8.78 -12.25
C ASN A 231 6.88 9.70 -12.16
N TYR A 232 7.82 9.42 -11.24
CA TYR A 232 8.97 10.29 -10.98
C TYR A 232 10.17 9.99 -11.90
N CYS A 233 10.41 8.72 -12.22
CA CYS A 233 11.52 8.24 -13.04
C CYS A 233 11.02 7.35 -14.21
N PRO A 234 10.30 7.89 -15.21
CA PRO A 234 9.64 7.09 -16.25
C PRO A 234 10.61 6.27 -17.14
N HIS A 235 11.90 6.61 -17.15
CA HIS A 235 12.91 5.99 -18.01
C HIS A 235 14.20 5.60 -17.26
N GLY A 236 14.14 5.47 -15.93
CA GLY A 236 15.31 5.21 -15.10
C GLY A 236 15.00 4.26 -13.94
N PHE A 237 16.05 3.78 -13.28
CA PHE A 237 15.91 3.02 -12.05
C PHE A 237 15.55 3.99 -10.92
N CYS A 238 14.39 3.78 -10.31
CA CYS A 238 13.95 4.58 -9.17
C CYS A 238 14.33 3.88 -7.86
N TYR A 239 14.66 4.66 -6.84
CA TYR A 239 14.82 4.16 -5.48
C TYR A 239 14.27 5.16 -4.46
N PHE A 240 13.92 4.68 -3.27
CA PHE A 240 13.48 5.52 -2.17
C PHE A 240 14.61 5.67 -1.13
N ASP A 241 15.10 6.89 -0.94
CA ASP A 241 16.03 7.23 0.13
C ASP A 241 15.24 7.44 1.43
N SER A 242 15.21 6.41 2.29
CA SER A 242 14.48 6.44 3.56
C SER A 242 15.03 7.48 4.54
N SER A 243 16.33 7.81 4.47
CA SER A 243 16.96 8.82 5.32
C SER A 243 16.52 10.23 4.96
N LYS A 244 16.29 10.48 3.67
CA LYS A 244 15.85 11.79 3.16
C LYS A 244 14.34 11.88 2.92
N GLN A 245 13.63 10.75 2.97
CA GLN A 245 12.22 10.61 2.59
C GLN A 245 11.95 11.14 1.18
N LYS A 246 12.81 10.75 0.21
CA LYS A 246 12.77 11.25 -1.16
C LYS A 246 13.02 10.14 -2.18
N LEU A 247 12.42 10.29 -3.35
CA LEU A 247 12.72 9.46 -4.51
C LEU A 247 13.98 9.96 -5.21
N GLY A 248 14.80 9.03 -5.68
CA GLY A 248 15.95 9.27 -6.54
C GLY A 248 15.83 8.49 -7.84
N CYS A 249 16.41 9.03 -8.91
CA CYS A 249 16.52 8.34 -10.19
C CYS A 249 18.00 8.07 -10.50
N ASN A 250 18.34 6.82 -10.79
CA ASN A 250 19.58 6.42 -11.43
C ASN A 250 19.30 6.11 -12.89
N PHE A 251 19.88 6.89 -13.79
CA PHE A 251 19.79 6.62 -15.22
C PHE A 251 20.98 5.74 -15.61
N GLY A 252 20.72 4.52 -16.08
CA GLY A 252 21.75 3.71 -16.73
C GLY A 252 22.31 4.41 -17.96
N ILE A 253 23.41 3.89 -18.54
CA ILE A 253 24.12 4.49 -19.68
C ILE A 253 23.19 4.76 -20.90
N GLN A 254 22.07 4.04 -21.02
CA GLN A 254 21.04 4.28 -22.05
C GLN A 254 20.16 5.51 -21.81
N GLY A 255 19.99 5.98 -20.56
CA GLY A 255 19.19 7.17 -20.22
C GLY A 255 19.91 8.50 -20.52
N LEU A 256 21.25 8.48 -20.59
CA LEU A 256 22.06 9.64 -21.02
C LEU A 256 21.83 10.00 -22.50
N VAL A 257 21.37 9.05 -23.32
CA VAL A 257 21.11 9.30 -24.75
C VAL A 257 19.82 10.12 -24.93
N PHE A 258 18.82 9.95 -24.08
CA PHE A 258 17.55 10.68 -24.17
C PHE A 258 17.62 12.09 -23.57
N THR A 259 18.42 12.31 -22.53
CA THR A 259 18.66 13.67 -22.00
C THR A 259 19.46 14.53 -22.97
N ALA A 260 20.30 13.94 -23.82
CA ALA A 260 21.01 14.65 -24.89
C ALA A 260 20.11 15.01 -26.10
N ALA A 261 19.00 14.28 -26.31
CA ALA A 261 18.10 14.49 -27.45
C ALA A 261 16.93 15.46 -27.17
N GLY A 262 16.68 15.83 -25.91
CA GLY A 262 15.54 16.66 -25.50
C GLY A 262 15.71 18.18 -25.57
N ASN A 263 16.89 18.67 -25.98
CA ASN A 263 17.19 20.11 -26.10
C ASN A 263 17.40 20.55 -27.55
N ILE A 264 16.46 20.23 -28.45
CA ILE A 264 16.29 20.94 -29.72
C ILE A 264 14.78 20.98 -30.04
N PHE A 265 14.12 22.09 -29.74
CA PHE A 265 13.23 22.90 -30.60
C PHE A 265 12.59 24.02 -29.78
#